data_AF-A0A950BJG7-F1
#
_entry.id   AF-A0A950BJG7-F1
#
_cell.length_a   1.000
_cell.length_b   1.000
_cell.length_c   1.000
_cell.angle_alpha   90.00
_cell.angle_beta   90.00
_cell.angle_gamma   90.00
#
_symmetry.space_group_name_H-M   'P 1'
#
loop_
_entity.id
_entity.type
_entity.pdbx_description
1 polymer ?
#
loop_
_entity_poly.entity_id
_entity_poly.type
_entity_poly.pdbx_seq_one_letter_code
_entity_poly.pdbx_strand_id
1 'polypeptide(L)'
;MKRSAFSLHATRMAVLALALGSLAGCESLNDMFASDRVNYKDTPTAPPLNVPQDLSSAPSDQKYVAPPPTVTLGGAAQRTVTPAGNATLGVPNSQDPFGMHVERDGDRRWLVVDGRTPDDVWPQLQEFWTENGFTLTTDSPSTGIMTTDWAENRANIP
;
A
#
# COMPACT_ATOMS: atom_id res chain seq x y z
N MET A 1 -33.02 -42.05 20.45
CA MET A 1 -32.62 -40.65 20.65
C MET A 1 -31.11 -40.36 20.53
N LYS A 2 -30.19 -41.34 20.61
CA LYS A 2 -28.73 -41.08 20.57
C LYS A 2 -28.13 -40.73 19.19
N ARG A 3 -28.73 -41.17 18.07
CA ARG A 3 -28.21 -40.93 16.69
C ARG A 3 -28.27 -39.47 16.23
N SER A 4 -29.26 -38.72 16.71
CA SER A 4 -29.45 -37.29 16.35
C SER A 4 -28.36 -36.40 16.96
N ALA A 5 -27.94 -36.69 18.20
CA ALA A 5 -26.86 -35.95 18.86
C ALA A 5 -25.52 -36.13 18.14
N PHE A 6 -25.15 -37.36 17.75
CA PHE A 6 -23.91 -37.62 17.00
C PHE A 6 -23.89 -36.94 15.62
N SER A 7 -25.03 -36.91 14.92
CA SER A 7 -25.16 -36.22 13.63
C SER A 7 -25.01 -34.70 13.77
N LEU A 8 -25.55 -34.10 14.83
CA LEU A 8 -25.39 -32.67 15.13
C LEU A 8 -23.94 -32.28 15.47
N HIS A 9 -23.21 -33.14 16.20
CA HIS A 9 -21.81 -32.89 16.53
C HIS A 9 -20.93 -33.04 15.30
N ALA A 10 -21.21 -34.02 14.43
CA ALA A 10 -20.50 -34.18 13.16
C ALA A 10 -20.71 -33.00 12.20
N THR A 11 -21.95 -32.48 12.10
CA THR A 11 -22.22 -31.28 11.29
C THR A 11 -21.56 -30.03 11.85
N ARG A 12 -21.56 -29.83 13.17
CA ARG A 12 -20.87 -28.70 13.81
C ARG A 12 -19.35 -28.75 13.58
N MET A 13 -18.74 -29.92 13.70
CA MET A 13 -17.31 -30.10 13.44
C MET A 13 -16.95 -29.86 11.97
N ALA A 14 -17.79 -30.31 11.04
CA ALA A 14 -17.60 -30.05 9.61
C ALA A 14 -17.69 -28.56 9.26
N VAL A 15 -18.67 -27.85 9.82
CA VAL A 15 -18.82 -26.39 9.64
C VAL A 15 -17.64 -25.62 10.22
N LEU A 16 -17.14 -26.02 11.40
CA LEU A 16 -15.98 -25.40 12.03
C LEU A 16 -14.70 -25.61 11.20
N ALA A 17 -14.49 -26.81 10.65
CA ALA A 17 -13.35 -27.10 9.78
C ALA A 17 -13.41 -26.30 8.47
N LEU A 18 -14.59 -26.12 7.89
CA LEU A 18 -14.79 -25.33 6.66
C LEU A 18 -14.55 -23.84 6.91
N ALA A 19 -15.01 -23.31 8.04
CA ALA A 19 -14.77 -21.93 8.45
C ALA A 19 -13.27 -21.66 8.68
N LEU A 20 -12.59 -22.54 9.41
CA LEU A 20 -11.14 -22.42 9.65
C LEU A 20 -10.33 -22.61 8.36
N GLY A 21 -10.76 -23.50 7.45
CA GLY A 21 -10.14 -23.70 6.14
C GLY A 21 -10.25 -22.47 5.23
N SER A 22 -11.36 -21.72 5.30
CA SER A 22 -11.54 -20.50 4.50
C SER A 22 -10.66 -19.32 4.91
N LEU A 23 -10.10 -19.35 6.13
CA LEU A 23 -9.12 -18.35 6.59
C LEU A 23 -7.70 -18.66 6.10
N ALA A 24 -7.43 -19.90 5.67
CA ALA A 24 -6.18 -20.23 5.00
C ALA A 24 -6.24 -19.65 3.58
N GLY A 25 -5.52 -18.55 3.34
CA GLY A 25 -5.42 -17.96 2.02
C GLY A 25 -4.90 -18.95 0.98
N CYS A 26 -5.26 -18.74 -0.29
CA CYS A 26 -4.87 -19.59 -1.42
C CYS A 26 -3.35 -19.77 -1.59
N GLU A 27 -2.52 -18.95 -0.93
CA GLU A 27 -1.06 -19.09 -0.92
C GLU A 27 -0.60 -20.43 -0.32
N SER A 28 -1.25 -20.88 0.76
CA SER A 28 -0.94 -22.18 1.39
C SER A 28 -1.28 -23.38 0.50
N LEU A 29 -2.40 -23.30 -0.24
CA LEU A 29 -2.77 -24.30 -1.23
C LEU A 29 -1.80 -24.28 -2.41
N ASN A 30 -1.40 -23.09 -2.84
CA ASN A 30 -0.47 -22.90 -3.94
C ASN A 30 0.90 -23.55 -3.65
N ASP A 31 1.40 -23.49 -2.43
CA ASP A 31 2.63 -24.18 -2.01
C ASP A 31 2.47 -25.70 -1.95
N MET A 32 1.29 -26.19 -1.53
CA MET A 32 0.99 -27.61 -1.46
C MET A 32 0.86 -28.28 -2.84
N PHE A 33 0.34 -27.55 -3.85
CA PHE A 33 0.19 -28.05 -5.22
C PHE A 33 1.41 -27.85 -6.11
N ALA A 34 2.42 -27.10 -5.65
CA ALA A 34 3.61 -26.82 -6.44
C ALA A 34 4.86 -26.80 -5.54
N SER A 35 5.13 -27.94 -4.93
CA SER A 35 6.28 -28.19 -4.06
C SER A 35 7.63 -28.08 -4.77
N ASP A 36 7.67 -28.04 -6.11
CA ASP A 36 8.89 -27.93 -6.93
C ASP A 36 9.14 -26.50 -7.44
N ARG A 37 8.61 -25.48 -6.75
CA ARG A 37 8.88 -24.09 -7.14
C ARG A 37 10.28 -23.67 -6.74
N VAL A 38 11.02 -23.15 -7.72
CA VAL A 38 12.24 -22.39 -7.47
C VAL A 38 11.85 -21.02 -6.93
N ASN A 39 12.34 -20.69 -5.73
CA ASN A 39 12.11 -19.38 -5.13
C ASN A 39 13.06 -18.34 -5.75
N TYR A 40 12.55 -17.60 -6.74
CA TYR A 40 13.30 -16.53 -7.40
C TYR A 40 13.30 -15.20 -6.62
N LYS A 41 12.45 -15.05 -5.59
CA LYS A 41 12.31 -13.79 -4.84
C LYS A 41 13.54 -13.52 -3.97
N ASP A 42 14.14 -14.58 -3.45
CA ASP A 42 15.28 -14.51 -2.54
C ASP A 42 16.63 -14.67 -3.28
N THR A 43 16.61 -14.74 -4.62
CA THR A 43 17.82 -14.93 -5.41
C THR A 43 18.68 -13.66 -5.38
N PRO A 44 19.96 -13.75 -4.93
CA PRO A 44 20.86 -12.60 -4.92
C PRO A 44 21.29 -12.23 -6.34
N THR A 45 21.54 -10.93 -6.57
CA THR A 45 22.12 -10.44 -7.82
C THR A 45 23.53 -11.02 -8.02
N ALA A 46 23.81 -11.49 -9.24
CA ALA A 46 25.13 -12.01 -9.58
C ALA A 46 26.22 -10.92 -9.51
N PRO A 47 27.45 -11.23 -9.06
CA PRO A 47 28.56 -10.29 -9.06
C PRO A 47 28.88 -9.76 -10.47
N PRO A 48 29.29 -8.48 -10.60
CA PRO A 48 29.65 -7.93 -11.90
C PRO A 48 30.92 -8.60 -12.45
N LEU A 49 31.01 -8.71 -13.77
CA LEU A 49 32.17 -9.25 -14.45
C LEU A 49 33.36 -8.29 -14.29
N ASN A 50 34.44 -8.76 -13.67
CA ASN A 50 35.71 -8.02 -13.64
C ASN A 50 36.46 -8.22 -14.95
N VAL A 51 36.48 -7.18 -15.78
CA VAL A 51 37.18 -7.18 -17.06
C VAL A 51 38.58 -6.54 -16.87
N PRO A 52 39.69 -7.27 -17.16
CA PRO A 52 41.05 -6.71 -17.10
C PRO A 52 41.26 -5.58 -18.12
N GLN A 53 42.20 -4.67 -17.86
CA GLN A 53 42.45 -3.49 -18.71
C GLN A 53 42.95 -3.80 -20.14
N ASP A 54 43.35 -5.05 -20.40
CA ASP A 54 43.78 -5.52 -21.72
C ASP A 54 42.62 -6.08 -22.58
N LEU A 55 41.41 -6.17 -22.03
CA LEU A 55 40.23 -6.70 -22.70
C LEU A 55 39.10 -5.65 -22.67
N SER A 56 38.47 -5.41 -23.81
CA SER A 56 37.26 -4.59 -23.86
C SER A 56 36.06 -5.41 -23.38
N SER A 57 35.19 -4.80 -22.57
CA SER A 57 33.94 -5.43 -22.12
C SER A 57 33.01 -5.66 -23.31
N ALA A 58 32.41 -6.84 -23.41
CA ALA A 58 31.33 -7.07 -24.36
C ALA A 58 30.13 -6.15 -24.06
N PRO A 59 29.49 -5.54 -25.09
CA PRO A 59 28.32 -4.70 -24.87
C PRO A 59 27.16 -5.53 -24.33
N SER A 60 26.57 -5.08 -23.22
CA SER A 60 25.33 -5.64 -22.68
C SER A 60 24.14 -5.14 -23.50
N ASP A 61 23.33 -6.07 -24.00
CA ASP A 61 22.12 -5.74 -24.77
C ASP A 61 20.98 -5.29 -23.83
N GLN A 62 20.25 -4.22 -24.17
CA GLN A 62 19.23 -3.63 -23.27
C GLN A 62 18.12 -4.61 -22.87
N LYS A 63 17.85 -5.61 -23.72
CA LYS A 63 16.87 -6.68 -23.46
C LYS A 63 17.21 -7.60 -22.29
N TYR A 64 18.47 -7.59 -21.83
CA TYR A 64 18.93 -8.39 -20.70
C TYR A 64 19.11 -7.55 -19.42
N VAL A 65 18.84 -6.25 -19.47
CA VAL A 65 18.89 -5.38 -18.29
C VAL A 65 17.57 -5.52 -17.56
N ALA A 66 17.61 -6.13 -16.37
CA ALA A 66 16.44 -6.17 -15.50
C ALA A 66 16.02 -4.74 -15.11
N PRO A 67 14.71 -4.44 -15.07
CA PRO A 67 14.23 -3.19 -14.50
C PRO A 67 14.76 -3.02 -13.07
N PRO A 68 15.04 -1.77 -12.63
CA PRO A 68 15.51 -1.53 -11.28
C PRO A 68 14.51 -2.10 -10.26
N PRO A 69 15.00 -2.63 -9.12
CA PRO A 69 14.17 -3.27 -8.09
C PRO A 69 13.15 -2.32 -7.45
N THR A 70 13.18 -1.03 -7.81
CA THR A 70 12.20 -0.04 -7.40
C THR A 70 10.86 -0.15 -8.15
N VAL A 71 10.74 -1.04 -9.13
CA VAL A 71 9.50 -1.28 -9.87
C VAL A 71 8.85 -2.57 -9.35
N THR A 72 7.85 -2.43 -8.49
CA THR A 72 7.10 -3.58 -7.97
C THR A 72 6.17 -4.17 -9.05
N LEU A 73 5.85 -5.46 -8.97
CA LEU A 73 4.90 -6.10 -9.89
C LEU A 73 3.57 -5.31 -9.88
N GLY A 74 3.15 -4.82 -11.05
CA GLY A 74 1.97 -3.95 -11.21
C GLY A 74 2.30 -2.49 -11.51
N GLY A 75 3.59 -2.12 -11.65
CA GLY A 75 3.99 -0.77 -12.02
C GLY A 75 3.89 0.24 -10.88
N ALA A 76 3.64 -0.22 -9.65
CA ALA A 76 3.68 0.65 -8.49
C ALA A 76 5.15 0.94 -8.15
N ALA A 77 5.51 2.22 -8.14
CA ALA A 77 6.80 2.67 -7.64
C ALA A 77 7.01 2.17 -6.21
N GLN A 78 8.24 1.75 -5.90
CA GLN A 78 8.70 1.47 -4.54
C GLN A 78 8.31 2.65 -3.65
N ARG A 79 7.39 2.41 -2.72
CA ARG A 79 6.94 3.43 -1.78
C ARG A 79 8.11 3.77 -0.88
N THR A 80 8.52 5.04 -0.87
CA THR A 80 9.44 5.54 0.13
C THR A 80 8.78 5.36 1.50
N VAL A 81 9.54 4.86 2.47
CA VAL A 81 9.06 4.69 3.84
C VAL A 81 9.65 5.83 4.67
N THR A 82 8.82 6.54 5.42
CA THR A 82 9.30 7.61 6.29
C THR A 82 10.08 7.02 7.47
N PRO A 83 10.90 7.81 8.19
CA PRO A 83 11.59 7.32 9.39
C PRO A 83 10.64 6.74 10.45
N ALA A 84 9.38 7.14 10.44
CA ALA A 84 8.32 6.61 11.31
C ALA A 84 7.71 5.28 10.82
N GLY A 85 8.13 4.75 9.67
CA GLY A 85 7.62 3.51 9.11
C GLY A 85 6.39 3.66 8.21
N ASN A 86 5.91 4.89 7.96
CA ASN A 86 4.72 5.11 7.13
C ASN A 86 5.07 4.98 5.65
N ALA A 87 4.16 4.41 4.87
CA ALA A 87 4.33 4.34 3.43
C ALA A 87 3.95 5.70 2.79
N THR A 88 4.86 6.31 2.06
CA THR A 88 4.57 7.48 1.23
C THR A 88 3.86 7.04 -0.04
N LEU A 89 2.68 7.61 -0.31
CA LEU A 89 1.89 7.40 -1.51
C LEU A 89 2.04 8.60 -2.44
N GLY A 90 2.33 8.35 -3.71
CA GLY A 90 2.80 9.40 -4.61
C GLY A 90 4.32 9.49 -4.58
N VAL A 91 4.92 10.00 -5.64
CA VAL A 91 6.37 10.20 -5.73
C VAL A 91 6.63 11.62 -5.24
N PRO A 92 7.25 11.85 -4.05
CA PRO A 92 7.86 13.13 -3.75
C PRO A 92 8.96 13.29 -4.79
N ASN A 93 8.66 14.01 -5.85
CA ASN A 93 9.64 14.34 -6.86
C ASN A 93 10.29 15.67 -6.43
N SER A 94 11.51 15.93 -6.88
CA SER A 94 12.14 17.24 -6.73
C SER A 94 11.41 18.35 -7.51
N GLN A 95 10.25 18.05 -8.08
CA GLN A 95 9.38 18.90 -8.88
C GLN A 95 8.08 19.22 -8.14
N ASP A 96 7.92 18.86 -6.86
CA ASP A 96 6.83 19.36 -6.04
C ASP A 96 7.27 20.69 -5.42
N PRO A 97 6.89 21.84 -6.02
CA PRO A 97 7.30 23.14 -5.52
C PRO A 97 6.60 23.49 -4.18
N PHE A 98 5.64 22.68 -3.74
CA PHE A 98 4.82 22.96 -2.56
C PHE A 98 5.23 22.15 -1.32
N GLY A 99 6.16 21.19 -1.46
CA GLY A 99 6.65 20.37 -0.35
C GLY A 99 5.55 19.51 0.27
N MET A 100 4.70 18.88 -0.55
CA MET A 100 3.56 18.09 -0.09
C MET A 100 3.69 16.61 -0.46
N HIS A 101 3.38 15.72 0.48
CA HIS A 101 3.35 14.29 0.20
C HIS A 101 2.26 13.60 1.00
N VAL A 102 1.77 12.48 0.49
CA VAL A 102 0.76 11.69 1.19
C VAL A 102 1.44 10.58 1.96
N GLU A 103 1.17 10.49 3.26
CA GLU A 103 1.58 9.36 4.09
C GLU A 103 0.38 8.47 4.42
N ARG A 104 0.66 7.19 4.62
CA ARG A 104 -0.32 6.19 5.00
C ARG A 104 0.20 5.32 6.13
N ASP A 105 -0.68 5.14 7.12
CA ASP A 105 -0.55 4.16 8.19
C ASP A 105 -1.86 3.36 8.28
N GLY A 106 -1.82 2.08 7.90
CA GLY A 106 -2.98 1.21 7.86
C GLY A 106 -4.12 1.72 6.96
N ASP A 107 -5.25 2.06 7.59
CA ASP A 107 -6.45 2.64 6.98
C ASP A 107 -6.46 4.18 7.00
N ARG A 108 -5.52 4.81 7.72
CA ARG A 108 -5.39 6.26 7.81
C ARG A 108 -4.45 6.77 6.74
N ARG A 109 -4.85 7.88 6.11
CA ARG A 109 -4.06 8.57 5.09
C ARG A 109 -4.17 10.07 5.33
N TRP A 110 -3.05 10.77 5.25
CA TRP A 110 -3.01 12.23 5.42
C TRP A 110 -2.04 12.86 4.43
N LEU A 111 -2.29 14.14 4.13
CA LEU A 111 -1.38 14.98 3.37
C LEU A 111 -0.43 15.66 4.39
N VAL A 112 0.86 15.55 4.15
CA VAL A 112 1.90 16.29 4.87
C VAL A 112 2.27 17.50 4.01
N VAL A 113 2.45 18.65 4.65
CA VAL A 113 2.85 19.90 4.02
C VAL A 113 4.08 20.43 4.76
N ASP A 114 5.24 20.27 4.16
CA ASP A 114 6.51 20.69 4.74
C ASP A 114 6.72 22.20 4.61
N GLY A 115 7.37 22.80 5.61
CA GLY A 115 7.80 24.20 5.55
C GLY A 115 6.69 25.25 5.67
N ARG A 116 5.46 24.87 6.03
CA ARG A 116 4.35 25.80 6.33
C ARG A 116 3.86 25.64 7.76
N THR A 117 3.37 26.74 8.34
CA THR A 117 2.77 26.68 9.68
C THR A 117 1.27 26.39 9.60
N PRO A 118 0.64 25.89 10.68
CA PRO A 118 -0.81 25.69 10.73
C PRO A 118 -1.60 26.95 10.37
N ASP A 119 -1.14 28.12 10.81
CA ASP A 119 -1.81 29.41 10.56
C ASP A 119 -1.78 29.80 9.06
N ASP A 120 -0.75 29.39 8.32
CA ASP A 120 -0.65 29.64 6.87
C ASP A 120 -1.65 28.80 6.07
N VAL A 121 -1.92 27.57 6.53
CA VAL A 121 -2.75 26.60 5.79
C VAL A 121 -4.21 26.62 6.23
N TRP A 122 -4.52 27.07 7.44
CA TRP A 122 -5.88 27.03 8.00
C TRP A 122 -6.93 27.70 7.11
N PRO A 123 -6.72 28.95 6.62
CA PRO A 123 -7.71 29.63 5.78
C PRO A 123 -7.91 28.91 4.44
N GLN A 124 -6.82 28.34 3.88
CA GLN A 124 -6.86 27.59 2.63
C GLN A 124 -7.68 26.30 2.77
N LEU A 125 -7.58 25.63 3.92
CA LEU A 125 -8.37 24.43 4.22
C LEU A 125 -9.86 24.78 4.37
N GLN A 126 -10.19 25.88 5.06
CA GLN A 126 -11.58 26.33 5.21
C GLN A 126 -12.23 26.60 3.83
N GLU A 127 -11.52 27.32 2.97
CA GLU A 127 -11.96 27.61 1.60
C GLU A 127 -12.09 26.32 0.79
N PHE A 128 -11.06 25.47 0.78
CA PHE A 128 -11.05 24.21 0.06
C PHE A 128 -12.27 23.34 0.40
N TRP A 129 -12.54 23.10 1.69
CA TRP A 129 -13.68 22.26 2.06
C TRP A 129 -15.01 22.86 1.62
N THR A 130 -15.19 24.16 1.82
CA THR A 130 -16.43 24.86 1.47
C THR A 130 -16.67 24.89 -0.04
N GLU A 131 -15.62 25.17 -0.85
CA GLU A 131 -15.69 25.16 -2.32
C GLU A 131 -15.98 23.77 -2.89
N ASN A 132 -15.49 22.72 -2.22
CA ASN A 132 -15.78 21.34 -2.58
C ASN A 132 -17.14 20.84 -2.05
N GLY A 133 -17.94 21.70 -1.43
CA GLY A 133 -19.29 21.39 -0.95
C GLY A 133 -19.34 20.63 0.37
N PHE A 134 -18.25 20.57 1.12
CA PHE A 134 -18.23 20.00 2.46
C PHE A 134 -18.68 21.04 3.50
N THR A 135 -19.53 20.61 4.43
CA THR A 135 -19.92 21.45 5.57
C THR A 135 -18.96 21.20 6.73
N LEU A 136 -18.41 22.27 7.32
CA LEU A 136 -17.58 22.16 8.52
C LEU A 136 -18.45 22.01 9.77
N THR A 137 -18.30 20.91 10.50
CA THR A 137 -18.98 20.66 11.78
C THR A 137 -18.16 21.16 12.96
N THR A 138 -16.84 21.20 12.83
CA THR A 138 -15.92 21.77 13.81
C THR A 138 -14.82 22.54 13.09
N ASP A 139 -14.53 23.74 13.58
CA ASP A 139 -13.47 24.62 13.09
C ASP A 139 -12.79 25.28 14.29
N SER A 140 -11.66 24.71 14.72
CA SER A 140 -10.92 25.16 15.89
C SER A 140 -9.43 25.30 15.59
N PRO A 141 -8.98 26.49 15.12
CA PRO A 141 -7.56 26.74 14.85
C PRO A 141 -6.68 26.53 16.09
N SER A 142 -7.19 26.88 17.28
CA SER A 142 -6.45 26.77 18.55
C SER A 142 -6.12 25.33 18.94
N THR A 143 -6.94 24.36 18.51
CA THR A 143 -6.69 22.93 18.75
C THR A 143 -6.09 22.22 17.54
N GLY A 144 -6.06 22.87 16.38
CA GLY A 144 -5.64 22.28 15.12
C GLY A 144 -6.65 21.25 14.57
N ILE A 145 -7.90 21.28 15.04
CA ILE A 145 -8.93 20.32 14.64
C ILE A 145 -9.98 20.99 13.74
N MET A 146 -10.16 20.43 12.55
CA MET A 146 -11.25 20.73 11.63
C MET A 146 -11.95 19.43 11.26
N THR A 147 -13.28 19.42 11.26
CA THR A 147 -14.07 18.22 10.94
C THR A 147 -15.16 18.60 9.97
N THR A 148 -15.30 17.82 8.89
CA THR A 148 -16.38 17.95 7.93
C THR A 148 -17.54 17.04 8.32
N ASP A 149 -18.75 17.35 7.86
CA ASP A 149 -19.84 16.39 7.86
C ASP A 149 -19.60 15.30 6.80
N TRP A 150 -20.36 14.21 6.89
CA TRP A 150 -20.36 13.15 5.89
C TRP A 150 -20.88 13.67 4.55
N ALA A 151 -20.06 13.55 3.51
CA ALA A 151 -20.45 13.78 2.13
C ALA A 151 -20.64 12.43 1.40
N GLU A 152 -21.86 12.14 0.97
CA GLU A 152 -22.15 10.94 0.17
C GLU A 152 -21.72 11.15 -1.29
N ASN A 153 -20.76 10.36 -1.76
CA ASN A 153 -20.43 10.32 -3.18
C ASN A 153 -21.46 9.47 -3.95
N ARG A 154 -22.39 10.13 -4.65
CA ARG A 154 -23.43 9.49 -5.46
C ARG A 154 -23.08 9.32 -6.94
N ALA A 155 -21.80 9.43 -7.32
CA ALA A 155 -21.37 9.39 -8.72
C ALA A 155 -21.60 8.05 -9.44
N ASN A 156 -21.99 6.98 -8.72
CA ASN A 156 -22.12 5.63 -9.27
C ASN A 156 -23.39 4.89 -8.79
N ILE A 157 -24.45 5.62 -8.45
CA ILE A 157 -25.76 5.03 -8.19
C ILE A 157 -26.46 4.88 -9.55
N PRO A 158 -26.77 3.66 -10.03
CA PRO A 158 -27.48 3.46 -11.29
C PRO A 158 -28.91 4.02 -11.26
#